data_AF-A0A368TEE0-F1
#
_entry.id   AF-A0A368TEE0-F1
#
_cell.length_a   1.000
_cell.length_b   1.000
_cell.length_c   1.000
_cell.angle_alpha   90.00
_cell.angle_beta   90.00
_cell.angle_gamma   90.00
#
_symmetry.space_group_name_H-M   'P 1'
#
loop_
_entity.id
_entity.type
_entity.pdbx_description
1 polymer ?
#
loop_
_entity_poly.entity_id
_entity_poly.type
_entity_poly.pdbx_seq_one_letter_code
_entity_poly.pdbx_strand_id
1 'polypeptide(L)'
;MVAAGPQAATPVGTRVAVEPAVGCGGCAYCRAGDYNVCPDGTCLGSPPTHGAFAEHVVVPDRAVHPLPDSIDTELGALVEPLAVAVWAVRRADVRPGHRVLVTGAGPIGLLVAQVAAAAGAT
;
A
#
# COMPACT_ATOMS: atom_id res chain seq x y z
N MET A 1 13.09 4.55 9.38
CA MET A 1 14.01 3.44 9.04
C MET A 1 15.27 3.55 9.89
N VAL A 2 15.67 2.47 10.58
CA VAL A 2 16.80 2.50 11.55
C VAL A 2 18.07 1.80 11.06
N ALA A 3 17.95 0.95 10.04
CA ALA A 3 19.07 0.29 9.37
C ALA A 3 18.71 0.07 7.90
N ALA A 4 19.72 -0.07 7.04
CA ALA A 4 19.56 -0.24 5.61
C ALA A 4 20.58 -1.26 5.08
N GLY A 5 20.17 -2.07 4.10
CA GLY A 5 21.08 -2.99 3.42
C GLY A 5 22.06 -2.23 2.51
N PRO A 6 23.17 -2.86 2.05
CA PRO A 6 24.21 -2.19 1.27
C PRO A 6 23.74 -1.56 -0.05
N GLN A 7 22.61 -2.03 -0.59
CA GLN A 7 22.04 -1.60 -1.87
C GLN A 7 20.77 -0.77 -1.69
N ALA A 8 20.38 -0.44 -0.46
CA ALA A 8 19.16 0.32 -0.21
C ALA A 8 19.32 1.76 -0.74
N ALA A 9 18.33 2.22 -1.49
CA ALA A 9 18.34 3.58 -2.03
C ALA A 9 17.92 4.63 -0.99
N THR A 10 17.11 4.22 -0.01
CA THR A 10 16.57 5.12 1.01
C THR A 10 17.60 5.35 2.14
N PRO A 11 17.87 6.60 2.57
CA PRO A 11 18.78 6.85 3.69
C PRO A 11 18.23 6.44 5.06
N VAL A 12 19.08 5.94 5.95
CA VAL A 12 18.73 5.69 7.37
C VAL A 12 18.23 6.99 8.02
N GLY A 13 17.21 6.89 8.87
CA GLY A 13 16.50 8.02 9.46
C GLY A 13 15.25 8.45 8.70
N THR A 14 15.10 8.05 7.43
CA THR A 14 13.91 8.40 6.63
C THR A 14 12.65 7.80 7.22
N ARG A 15 11.59 8.61 7.34
CA ARG A 15 10.23 8.16 7.67
C ARG A 15 9.61 7.54 6.42
N VAL A 16 9.00 6.38 6.58
CA VAL A 16 8.57 5.55 5.46
C VAL A 16 7.21 4.91 5.75
N ALA A 17 6.38 4.79 4.74
CA ALA A 17 5.29 3.81 4.71
C ALA A 17 5.85 2.50 4.13
N VAL A 18 5.26 1.39 4.54
CA VAL A 18 5.67 0.05 4.12
C VAL A 18 4.52 -0.59 3.34
N GLU A 19 4.81 -1.03 2.12
CA GLU A 19 3.91 -1.89 1.36
C GLU A 19 4.07 -3.35 1.83
N PRO A 20 3.06 -3.95 2.47
CA PRO A 20 3.22 -5.27 3.08
C PRO A 20 3.26 -6.39 2.05
N ALA A 21 2.64 -6.19 0.88
CA ALA A 21 2.46 -7.19 -0.16
C ALA A 21 3.55 -7.07 -1.23
N VAL A 22 4.39 -8.10 -1.35
CA VAL A 22 5.53 -8.12 -2.27
C VAL A 22 5.50 -9.36 -3.14
N GLY A 23 5.37 -9.18 -4.46
CA GLY A 23 5.45 -10.28 -5.43
C GLY A 23 6.88 -10.80 -5.63
N CYS A 24 7.07 -11.96 -6.25
CA CYS A 24 8.40 -12.57 -6.45
C CYS A 24 9.31 -11.81 -7.44
N GLY A 25 8.76 -10.88 -8.22
CA GLY A 25 9.50 -10.06 -9.20
C GLY A 25 9.80 -10.77 -10.52
N GLY A 26 9.68 -12.09 -10.58
CA GLY A 26 10.08 -12.90 -11.75
C GLY A 26 8.96 -13.67 -12.44
N CYS A 27 7.73 -13.69 -11.93
CA CYS A 27 6.63 -14.40 -12.59
C CYS A 27 5.95 -13.55 -13.68
N ALA A 28 5.03 -14.15 -14.45
CA ALA A 28 4.29 -13.45 -15.50
C ALA A 28 3.49 -12.25 -14.95
N TYR A 29 2.82 -12.41 -13.81
CA TYR A 29 2.08 -11.33 -13.15
C TYR A 29 2.98 -10.18 -12.73
N CYS A 30 4.11 -10.48 -12.07
CA CYS A 30 5.06 -9.45 -11.66
C CYS A 30 5.62 -8.67 -12.86
N ARG A 31 5.96 -9.36 -13.95
CA ARG A 31 6.41 -8.70 -15.19
C ARG A 31 5.33 -7.88 -15.88
N ALA A 32 4.07 -8.24 -15.73
CA ALA A 32 2.93 -7.50 -16.25
C ALA A 32 2.54 -6.29 -15.37
N GLY A 33 3.14 -6.14 -14.19
CA GLY A 33 2.80 -5.10 -13.21
C GLY A 33 1.74 -5.54 -12.18
N ASP A 34 1.14 -6.72 -12.33
CA ASP A 34 0.12 -7.28 -11.45
C ASP A 34 0.73 -8.11 -10.31
N TYR A 35 1.80 -7.62 -9.68
CA TYR A 35 2.52 -8.37 -8.64
C TYR A 35 1.65 -8.67 -7.41
N ASN A 36 0.55 -7.93 -7.21
CA ASN A 36 -0.41 -8.13 -6.13
C ASN A 36 -1.16 -9.48 -6.22
N VAL A 37 -1.16 -10.15 -7.38
CA VAL A 37 -1.73 -11.50 -7.57
C VAL A 37 -0.64 -12.54 -7.82
N CYS A 38 0.60 -12.25 -7.45
CA CYS A 38 1.70 -13.20 -7.56
C CYS A 38 1.44 -14.44 -6.69
N PRO A 39 1.51 -15.67 -7.25
CA PRO A 39 1.29 -16.90 -6.48
C PRO A 39 2.39 -17.14 -5.43
N ASP A 40 3.59 -16.64 -5.69
CA ASP A 40 4.75 -16.73 -4.80
C ASP A 40 4.98 -15.41 -4.04
N GLY A 41 3.97 -14.52 -4.01
CA GLY A 41 4.03 -13.28 -3.27
C GLY A 41 3.90 -13.52 -1.77
N THR A 42 4.46 -12.62 -0.97
CA THR A 42 4.29 -12.61 0.48
C THR A 42 3.55 -11.36 0.93
N CYS A 43 2.87 -11.44 2.07
CA CYS A 43 2.23 -10.31 2.70
C CYS A 43 2.53 -10.35 4.19
N LEU A 44 3.05 -9.25 4.75
CA LEU A 44 3.27 -9.15 6.19
C LEU A 44 1.97 -9.48 6.94
N GLY A 45 2.05 -10.40 7.90
CA GLY A 45 0.91 -10.83 8.72
C GLY A 45 0.06 -11.95 8.11
N SER A 46 0.37 -12.39 6.89
CA SER A 46 -0.25 -13.56 6.26
C SER A 46 0.71 -14.76 6.31
N PRO A 47 0.32 -15.90 6.91
CA PRO A 47 1.17 -17.09 6.97
C PRO A 47 1.73 -17.49 5.58
N PRO A 48 3.02 -17.84 5.48
CA PRO A 48 3.97 -18.07 6.57
C PRO A 48 4.72 -16.81 7.05
N THR A 49 4.39 -15.62 6.56
CA THR A 49 5.13 -14.38 6.84
C THR A 49 4.66 -13.73 8.13
N HIS A 50 5.60 -13.29 8.98
CA HIS A 50 5.29 -12.56 10.21
C HIS A 50 4.66 -11.19 9.92
N GLY A 51 3.91 -10.67 10.90
CA GLY A 51 3.28 -9.34 10.83
C GLY A 51 4.22 -8.20 11.25
N ALA A 52 3.63 -7.01 11.33
CA ALA A 52 4.35 -5.77 11.68
C ALA A 52 4.14 -5.32 13.14
N PHE A 53 3.43 -6.08 13.97
CA PHE A 53 3.33 -5.82 15.42
C PHE A 53 4.60 -6.26 16.16
N ALA A 54 5.68 -5.56 15.89
CA ALA A 54 7.00 -5.74 16.49
C ALA A 54 7.71 -4.37 16.55
N GLU A 55 8.71 -4.23 17.41
CA GLU A 55 9.52 -3.00 17.47
C GLU A 55 10.31 -2.75 16.18
N HIS A 56 10.65 -3.84 15.47
CA HIS A 56 11.39 -3.80 14.22
C HIS A 56 10.84 -4.83 13.23
N VAL A 57 10.82 -4.46 11.96
CA VAL A 57 10.48 -5.34 10.84
C VAL A 57 11.51 -5.15 9.72
N VAL A 58 11.89 -6.25 9.06
CA VAL A 58 12.76 -6.23 7.89
C VAL A 58 11.89 -6.39 6.66
N VAL A 59 12.02 -5.46 5.72
CA VAL A 59 11.28 -5.47 4.44
C VAL A 59 12.23 -5.24 3.27
N PRO A 60 11.89 -5.72 2.06
CA PRO A 60 12.63 -5.39 0.86
C PRO A 60 12.66 -3.87 0.61
N ASP A 61 13.77 -3.33 0.09
CA ASP A 61 13.91 -1.88 -0.19
C ASP A 61 12.79 -1.36 -1.11
N ARG A 62 12.36 -2.17 -2.10
CA ARG A 62 11.24 -1.82 -3.00
C ARG A 62 9.87 -1.72 -2.33
N ALA A 63 9.73 -2.19 -1.09
CA ALA A 63 8.50 -2.07 -0.29
C ALA A 63 8.49 -0.80 0.58
N VAL A 64 9.58 -0.04 0.56
CA VAL A 64 9.77 1.17 1.36
C VAL A 64 9.39 2.39 0.55
N HIS A 65 8.41 3.15 1.03
CA HIS A 65 7.91 4.35 0.39
C HIS A 65 8.19 5.56 1.28
N PRO A 66 9.14 6.45 0.95
CA PRO A 66 9.45 7.63 1.75
C PRO A 66 8.23 8.53 1.96
N LEU A 67 8.00 8.93 3.21
CA LEU A 67 6.92 9.86 3.55
C LEU A 67 7.38 11.31 3.35
N PRO A 68 6.55 12.18 2.74
CA PRO A 68 6.78 13.61 2.74
C PRO A 68 6.83 14.17 4.16
N ASP A 69 7.50 15.31 4.36
CA ASP A 69 7.65 15.87 5.69
C ASP A 69 6.32 16.23 6.37
N SER A 70 5.32 16.57 5.57
CA SER A 70 3.96 16.91 5.99
C SER A 70 3.13 15.75 6.51
N ILE A 71 3.58 14.49 6.35
CA ILE A 71 2.83 13.29 6.78
C ILE A 71 3.59 12.60 7.90
N ASP A 72 3.00 12.52 9.09
CA ASP A 72 3.57 11.78 10.21
C ASP A 72 3.47 10.25 10.02
N THR A 73 4.09 9.50 10.92
CA THR A 73 4.13 8.03 10.83
C THR A 73 2.77 7.38 11.14
N GLU A 74 1.91 8.03 11.92
CA GLU A 74 0.57 7.51 12.23
C GLU A 74 -0.32 7.56 10.98
N LEU A 75 -0.32 8.70 10.27
CA LEU A 75 -0.96 8.82 8.96
C LEU A 75 -0.25 7.95 7.91
N GLY A 76 1.08 7.82 8.01
CA GLY A 76 1.87 6.92 7.18
C GLY A 76 1.41 5.46 7.27
N ALA A 77 0.95 5.00 8.44
CA ALA A 77 0.39 3.66 8.62
C ALA A 77 -0.95 3.47 7.87
N LEU A 78 -1.70 4.55 7.63
CA LEU A 78 -2.96 4.52 6.88
C LEU A 78 -2.75 4.49 5.36
N VAL A 79 -1.51 4.64 4.87
CA VAL A 79 -1.21 4.55 3.43
C VAL A 79 -1.57 3.19 2.86
N GLU A 80 -1.37 2.11 3.61
CA GLU A 80 -1.70 0.75 3.17
C GLU A 80 -3.20 0.56 2.91
N PRO A 81 -4.12 0.81 3.87
CA PRO A 81 -5.55 0.67 3.59
C PRO A 81 -6.05 1.73 2.59
N LEU A 82 -5.41 2.90 2.50
CA LEU A 82 -5.70 3.89 1.46
C LEU A 82 -5.33 3.36 0.07
N ALA A 83 -4.22 2.63 -0.07
CA ALA A 83 -3.82 2.02 -1.34
C ALA A 83 -4.86 1.01 -1.84
N VAL A 84 -5.49 0.25 -0.94
CA VAL A 84 -6.64 -0.63 -1.27
C VAL A 84 -7.79 0.17 -1.87
N ALA A 85 -8.15 1.31 -1.25
CA ALA A 85 -9.20 2.19 -1.75
C ALA A 85 -8.85 2.80 -3.13
N VAL A 86 -7.61 3.27 -3.31
CA VAL A 86 -7.09 3.78 -4.60
C VAL A 86 -7.15 2.70 -5.68
N TRP A 87 -6.72 1.48 -5.38
CA TRP A 87 -6.81 0.37 -6.32
C TRP A 87 -8.25 0.05 -6.70
N ALA A 88 -9.18 0.00 -5.74
CA ALA A 88 -10.59 -0.29 -5.99
C ALA A 88 -11.25 0.77 -6.89
N VAL A 89 -11.03 2.05 -6.61
CA VAL A 89 -11.57 3.17 -7.39
C VAL A 89 -11.00 3.19 -8.81
N ARG A 90 -9.69 2.92 -8.98
CA ARG A 90 -9.06 2.79 -10.30
C ARG A 90 -9.60 1.59 -11.08
N ARG A 91 -9.75 0.44 -10.43
CA ARG A 91 -10.28 -0.78 -11.05
C ARG A 91 -11.74 -0.62 -11.47
N ALA A 92 -12.52 0.15 -10.73
CA ALA A 92 -13.90 0.50 -11.06
C ALA A 92 -14.00 1.60 -12.14
N ASP A 93 -12.88 2.15 -12.61
CA ASP A 93 -12.82 3.23 -13.60
C ASP A 93 -13.75 4.41 -13.22
N VAL A 94 -13.68 4.83 -11.96
CA VAL A 94 -14.42 5.99 -11.48
C VAL A 94 -13.87 7.25 -12.16
N ARG A 95 -14.78 8.05 -12.72
CA ARG A 95 -14.45 9.28 -13.45
C ARG A 95 -15.28 10.44 -12.89
N PRO A 96 -14.87 11.70 -13.15
CA PRO A 96 -15.66 12.85 -12.78
C PRO A 96 -17.12 12.76 -13.22
N GLY A 97 -18.05 13.05 -12.31
CA GLY A 97 -19.49 12.99 -12.53
C GLY A 97 -20.13 11.60 -12.41
N HIS A 98 -19.35 10.55 -12.13
CA HIS A 98 -19.92 9.25 -11.77
C HIS A 98 -20.61 9.31 -10.41
N ARG A 99 -21.75 8.62 -10.27
CA ARG A 99 -22.41 8.36 -8.99
C ARG A 99 -21.94 7.01 -8.46
N VAL A 100 -21.36 6.98 -7.26
CA VAL A 100 -20.76 5.77 -6.67
C VAL A 100 -21.56 5.33 -5.45
N LEU A 101 -21.93 4.05 -5.40
CA LEU A 101 -22.48 3.41 -4.21
C LEU A 101 -21.36 2.69 -3.46
N VAL A 102 -21.14 3.07 -2.21
CA VAL A 102 -20.26 2.34 -1.28
C VAL A 102 -21.12 1.55 -0.30
N THR A 103 -21.04 0.22 -0.35
CA THR A 103 -21.78 -0.66 0.55
C THR A 103 -20.97 -0.95 1.81
N GLY A 104 -21.25 -0.21 2.88
CA GLY A 104 -20.61 -0.37 4.20
C GLY A 104 -19.76 0.83 4.59
N ALA A 105 -19.80 1.20 5.89
CA ALA A 105 -19.14 2.37 6.45
C ALA A 105 -17.99 1.99 7.43
N GLY A 106 -17.38 0.83 7.23
CA GLY A 106 -16.13 0.46 7.89
C GLY A 106 -14.92 1.24 7.34
N PRO A 107 -13.71 1.00 7.85
CA PRO A 107 -12.51 1.77 7.47
C PRO A 107 -12.27 1.78 5.95
N ILE A 108 -12.38 0.62 5.29
CA ILE A 108 -12.24 0.54 3.82
C ILE A 108 -13.33 1.32 3.09
N GLY A 109 -14.59 1.23 3.53
CA GLY A 109 -15.70 1.95 2.90
C GLY A 109 -15.52 3.47 3.00
N LEU A 110 -15.08 3.97 4.16
CA LEU A 110 -14.79 5.39 4.35
C LEU A 110 -13.64 5.87 3.45
N LEU A 111 -12.56 5.10 3.35
CA LEU A 111 -11.44 5.43 2.47
C LEU A 111 -11.85 5.39 0.99
N VAL A 112 -12.63 4.38 0.57
CA VAL A 112 -13.16 4.30 -0.80
C VAL A 112 -14.05 5.50 -1.12
N ALA A 113 -14.92 5.91 -0.19
CA ALA A 113 -15.77 7.10 -0.38
C ALA A 113 -14.93 8.37 -0.57
N GLN A 114 -13.90 8.56 0.26
CA GLN A 114 -12.97 9.70 0.14
C GLN A 114 -12.20 9.68 -1.18
N VAL A 115 -11.67 8.53 -1.58
CA VAL A 115 -10.92 8.39 -2.84
C VAL A 115 -11.82 8.55 -4.06
N ALA A 116 -13.05 8.04 -4.03
CA ALA A 116 -14.03 8.24 -5.10
C ALA A 116 -14.39 9.72 -5.26
N ALA A 117 -14.62 10.44 -4.15
CA ALA A 117 -14.84 11.88 -4.16
C ALA A 117 -13.61 12.63 -4.71
N ALA A 118 -12.39 12.25 -4.29
CA ALA A 118 -11.15 12.83 -4.82
C ALA A 118 -10.95 12.55 -6.32
N ALA A 119 -11.50 11.46 -6.85
CA ALA A 119 -11.54 11.14 -8.27
C ALA A 119 -12.65 11.88 -9.05
N GLY A 120 -13.45 12.71 -8.37
CA GLY A 120 -14.49 13.55 -8.97
C GLY A 120 -15.88 12.92 -9.02
N ALA A 121 -16.13 11.82 -8.31
CA ALA A 121 -17.49 11.31 -8.15
C ALA A 121 -18.37 12.34 -7.43
N THR A 122 -19.65 12.41 -7.82
CA THR A 122 -20.65 13.38 -7.31
C THR A 122 -21.93 12.70 -6.86
#